data_AF-A0A2K3KBZ2-F1
#
_entry.id   AF-A0A2K3KBZ2-F1
#
_cell.length_a   1.000
_cell.length_b   1.000
_cell.length_c   1.000
_cell.angle_alpha   90.00
_cell.angle_beta   90.00
_cell.angle_gamma   90.00
#
_symmetry.space_group_name_H-M   'P 1'
#
loop_
_entity.id
_entity.type
_entity.pdbx_description
1 polymer ?
#
loop_
_entity_poly.entity_id
_entity_poly.type
_entity_poly.pdbx_seq_one_letter_code
_entity_poly.pdbx_strand_id
1 'polypeptide(L)' 'MGFKSYVATLKVVPINDDDEGAGCVVEWGFVCDPVEGWTLQDFKSYIEYCLQFMAKKIEVESSSSSVTG' A
#
# COMPACT_ATOMS: atom_id res chain seq x y z
N MET A 1 16.29 18.40 1.15
CA MET A 1 14.93 17.87 1.36
C MET A 1 14.97 16.37 1.18
N GLY A 2 14.88 15.64 2.28
CA GLY A 2 14.99 14.19 2.24
C GLY A 2 14.57 13.59 3.57
N PHE A 3 14.14 12.34 3.52
CA PHE A 3 13.93 11.53 4.71
C PHE A 3 15.29 11.32 5.38
N LYS A 4 15.44 11.79 6.63
CA LYS A 4 16.67 11.55 7.40
C LYS A 4 16.80 10.06 7.74
N SER A 5 15.75 9.51 8.33
CA SER A 5 15.55 8.08 8.56
C SER A 5 14.14 7.71 8.15
N TYR A 6 13.99 6.69 7.31
CA TYR A 6 12.71 6.12 6.91
C TYR A 6 12.83 4.60 6.80
N VAL A 7 12.03 3.90 7.58
CA VAL A 7 11.90 2.45 7.51
C VAL A 7 10.43 2.12 7.34
N ALA A 8 10.09 1.38 6.29
CA ALA A 8 8.74 0.90 6.05
C ALA A 8 8.70 -0.61 5.99
N THR A 9 7.58 -1.16 6.46
CA THR A 9 7.21 -2.57 6.37
C THR A 9 5.91 -2.65 5.60
N LEU A 10 5.94 -3.32 4.45
CA LEU A 10 4.74 -3.65 3.70
C LEU A 10 4.35 -5.10 4.00
N LYS A 11 3.06 -5.34 4.22
CA LYS A 11 2.49 -6.68 4.34
C LYS A 11 1.27 -6.79 3.47
N VAL A 12 1.08 -7.95 2.85
CA VAL A 12 -0.15 -8.31 2.14
C VAL A 12 -0.77 -9.46 2.92
N VAL A 13 -1.97 -9.22 3.45
CA VAL A 13 -2.67 -10.18 4.31
C VAL A 13 -3.92 -10.64 3.58
N PRO A 14 -4.16 -11.96 3.44
CA PRO A 14 -5.38 -12.46 2.83
C PRO A 14 -6.59 -12.10 3.72
N ILE A 15 -7.68 -11.69 3.08
CA ILE A 15 -8.98 -11.57 3.74
C ILE A 15 -9.67 -12.91 3.58
N ASN A 16 -9.67 -13.69 4.67
CA ASN A 16 -10.39 -14.95 4.73
C ASN A 16 -11.78 -14.69 5.31
N ASP A 17 -12.67 -14.09 4.52
CA ASP A 17 -14.09 -14.12 4.82
C ASP A 17 -14.69 -15.35 4.12
N ASP A 18 -15.37 -16.21 4.90
CA ASP A 18 -15.89 -17.52 4.47
C ASP A 18 -17.01 -17.44 3.40
N ASP A 19 -17.49 -16.24 3.08
CA ASP A 19 -18.53 -16.00 2.09
C ASP A 19 -18.10 -14.81 1.19
N GLU A 20 -17.99 -15.06 -0.12
CA GLU A 20 -17.85 -14.06 -1.19
C GLU A 20 -16.48 -13.36 -1.38
N GLY A 21 -15.48 -14.15 -1.79
CA GLY A 21 -14.36 -13.67 -2.62
C GLY A 21 -13.05 -13.48 -1.86
N ALA A 22 -12.01 -14.20 -2.30
CA ALA A 22 -10.66 -14.07 -1.76
C ALA A 22 -10.08 -12.68 -2.05
N GLY A 23 -10.11 -11.79 -1.06
CA GLY A 23 -9.50 -10.45 -1.10
C GLY A 23 -8.13 -10.42 -0.42
N CYS A 24 -7.47 -9.26 -0.47
CA CYS A 24 -6.28 -9.01 0.33
C CYS A 24 -6.25 -7.57 0.84
N VAL A 25 -5.64 -7.36 2.01
CA VAL A 25 -5.33 -6.04 2.57
C VAL A 25 -3.84 -5.79 2.43
N VAL A 26 -3.48 -4.61 1.95
CA VAL A 26 -2.10 -4.13 1.98
C VAL A 26 -1.92 -3.24 3.21
N GLU A 27 -1.12 -3.71 4.16
CA GLU A 27 -0.73 -2.93 5.34
C GLU A 27 0.62 -2.25 5.10
N TRP A 28 0.72 -0.98 5.46
CA TRP A 28 1.97 -0.22 5.41
C TRP A 28 2.29 0.39 6.78
N GLY A 29 3.22 -0.24 7.48
CA GLY A 29 3.82 0.33 8.69
C GLY A 29 5.04 1.15 8.34
N PHE A 30 5.21 2.33 8.93
CA PHE A 30 6.44 3.11 8.76
C PHE A 30 6.88 3.79 10.05
N VAL A 31 8.19 3.99 10.16
CA VAL A 31 8.84 4.82 11.18
C VAL A 31 9.72 5.81 10.43
N CYS A 32 9.51 7.10 10.68
CA CYS A 32 10.33 8.13 10.08
C CYS A 32 10.58 9.30 11.02
N ASP A 33 11.72 9.96 10.81
CA ASP A 33 11.93 11.28 11.38
C ASP A 33 10.96 12.30 10.76
N PRO A 34 10.70 13.43 11.44
CA PRO A 34 9.93 14.52 10.86
C PRO A 34 10.47 14.92 9.49
N VAL A 35 9.59 14.89 8.50
CA VAL A 35 9.92 15.22 7.11
C VAL A 35 9.84 16.74 6.98
N GLU A 36 10.98 17.37 6.70
CA GLU A 36 11.03 18.83 6.56
C GLU A 36 10.09 19.32 5.44
N GLY A 37 9.22 20.27 5.78
CA GLY A 37 8.24 20.83 4.85
C GLY A 37 6.94 20.04 4.72
N TRP A 38 6.78 18.94 5.46
CA TRP A 38 5.57 18.13 5.44
C TRP A 38 5.02 17.96 6.85
N THR A 39 3.70 18.12 7.01
CA THR A 39 3.07 17.67 8.25
C THR A 39 2.94 16.15 8.24
N LEU A 40 2.77 15.56 9.43
CA LEU A 40 2.48 14.13 9.54
C LEU A 40 1.23 13.75 8.74
N GLN A 41 0.23 14.64 8.68
CA GLN A 41 -0.99 14.43 7.93
C GLN A 41 -0.74 14.45 6.42
N ASP A 42 0.02 15.41 5.90
CA ASP A 42 0.40 15.46 4.49
C ASP A 42 1.14 14.18 4.08
N PHE A 43 2.08 13.75 4.94
CA PHE A 43 2.86 12.56 4.67
C PHE A 43 2.00 11.29 4.70
N LYS A 44 1.09 11.19 5.67
CA LYS A 44 0.13 10.09 5.74
C LYS A 44 -0.77 10.03 4.51
N SER A 45 -1.33 11.16 4.09
CA SER A 45 -2.18 11.25 2.88
C SER A 45 -1.42 10.82 1.62
N TYR A 46 -0.14 11.16 1.51
CA TYR A 46 0.71 10.70 0.40
C TYR A 46 0.93 9.18 0.42
N ILE A 47 1.23 8.59 1.59
CA ILE A 47 1.38 7.14 1.72
C ILE A 47 0.07 6.41 1.39
N GLU A 48 -1.08 6.96 1.81
CA GLU A 48 -2.40 6.42 1.47
C GLU A 48 -2.66 6.47 -0.05
N TYR A 49 -2.32 7.57 -0.71
CA TYR A 49 -2.41 7.68 -2.17
C TYR A 49 -1.53 6.62 -2.88
N CYS A 50 -0.28 6.44 -2.41
CA CYS A 50 0.61 5.41 -2.93
C CYS A 50 0.03 4.01 -2.73
N LEU A 51 -0.55 3.72 -1.56
CA LEU A 51 -1.20 2.45 -1.24
C LEU A 51 -2.35 2.14 -2.20
N GLN A 52 -3.26 3.10 -2.41
CA GLN A 52 -4.37 2.94 -3.34
C GLN A 52 -3.89 2.70 -4.78
N PHE A 53 -2.84 3.41 -5.20
CA PHE A 53 -2.23 3.22 -6.51
C PHE A 53 -1.64 1.82 -6.67
N MET A 54 -0.91 1.32 -5.66
CA MET A 54 -0.35 -0.04 -5.69
C MET A 54 -1.43 -1.10 -5.68
N ALA A 55 -2.47 -0.97 -4.84
CA ALA A 55 -3.58 -1.91 -4.78
C ALA A 55 -4.26 -2.04 -6.15
N LYS A 56 -4.61 -0.91 -6.77
CA LYS A 56 -5.19 -0.88 -8.12
C LYS A 56 -4.29 -1.53 -9.17
N LYS A 57 -2.97 -1.31 -9.09
CA LYS A 57 -2.02 -1.92 -10.02
C LYS A 57 -1.97 -3.44 -9.83
N ILE A 58 -1.95 -3.92 -8.59
CA ILE A 58 -1.96 -5.35 -8.27
C ILE A 58 -3.24 -6.00 -8.79
N GLU A 59 -4.40 -5.36 -8.62
CA GLU A 59 -5.68 -5.84 -9.15
C GLU A 59 -5.67 -5.97 -10.68
N VAL A 60 -5.14 -4.96 -11.39
CA VAL A 60 -5.06 -4.96 -12.86
C VAL A 60 -4.15 -6.08 -13.38
N GLU A 61 -2.98 -6.27 -12.78
CA GLU A 61 -2.01 -7.31 -13.18
C GLU A 61 -2.50 -8.71 -12.79
N SER A 62 -3.09 -8.86 -11.60
CA SER A 62 -3.70 -10.12 -11.15
C SER A 62 -4.88 -10.52 -12.03
N SER A 63 -5.64 -9.55 -12.54
CA SER A 63 -6.74 -9.81 -13.49
C SER A 63 -6.24 -10.12 -14.91
N SER A 64 -5.06 -9.62 -15.29
CA SER A 64 -4.49 -9.79 -16.64
C SER A 64 -3.83 -11.17 -16.84
N SER A 65 -3.61 -11.93 -15.78
CA SER A 65 -2.97 -13.26 -15.87
C SER A 65 -3.92 -14.37 -16.38
N SER A 66 -5.19 -14.06 -16.66
CA SER A 66 -6.21 -15.04 -17.09
C SER A 66 -6.48 -15.08 -18.61
N VAL A 67 -5.78 -14.30 -19.43
CA VAL A 67 -5.93 -14.34 -20.91
C VAL A 67 -4.60 -14.70 -21.57
N THR A 68 -4.15 -15.93 -21.36
CA THR A 68 -3.37 -16.68 -22.35
C THR A 68 -3.89 -18.11 -22.37
N GLY A 69 -5.01 -18.29 -23.08
CA GLY A 69 -5.56 -19.58 -23.48
C GLY A 69 -5.52 -19.69 -24.99
#